data_AF-A0A399Z8M9-F1
#
_entry.id   AF-A0A399Z8M9-F1
#
_cell.length_a   1.000
_cell.length_b   1.000
_cell.length_c   1.000
_cell.angle_alpha   90.00
_cell.angle_beta   90.00
_cell.angle_gamma   90.00
#
_symmetry.space_group_name_H-M   'P 1'
#
loop_
_entity.id
_entity.type
_entity.pdbx_description
1 polymer ?
#
loop_
_entity_poly.entity_id
_entity_poly.type
_entity_poly.pdbx_seq_one_letter_code
_entity_poly.pdbx_strand_id
1 'polypeptide(L)'
;MKITEICAMRLTPPPHEFKTKPRCPSWAEDAGVANPMSRYPKVKRHRKLWTPAWENVWCKVTAEDGTWGLGMTSHGRPVAAVIDDHLGPQLIGEDL
;
A
#
# COMPACT_ATOMS: atom_id res chain seq x y z
N MET A 1 23.49 15.12 -0.96
CA MET A 1 22.23 15.89 -1.12
C MET A 1 21.32 15.35 -0.05
N LYS A 2 20.81 16.18 0.85
CA LYS A 2 20.15 15.65 2.05
C LYS A 2 18.64 15.55 1.90
N ILE A 3 18.05 14.68 2.72
CA ILE A 3 16.61 14.52 2.87
C ILE A 3 16.08 15.62 3.80
N THR A 4 15.02 16.32 3.39
CA THR A 4 14.38 17.38 4.18
C THR A 4 13.05 16.97 4.79
N GLU A 5 12.29 16.12 4.10
CA GLU A 5 10.95 15.71 4.53
C GLU A 5 10.68 14.26 4.13
N ILE A 6 10.08 13.51 5.06
CA ILE A 6 9.51 12.19 4.81
C ILE A 6 8.11 12.20 5.39
N CYS A 7 7.11 11.82 4.59
CA CYS A 7 5.73 11.70 5.08
C CYS A 7 4.98 10.53 4.43
N ALA A 8 4.16 9.87 5.24
CA ALA A 8 3.16 8.95 4.77
C ALA A 8 1.95 9.73 4.23
N MET A 9 1.45 9.32 3.07
CA MET A 9 0.28 9.91 2.47
C MET A 9 -0.59 8.88 1.79
N ARG A 10 -1.83 9.31 1.53
CA ARG A 10 -2.78 8.57 0.70
C ARG A 10 -2.76 9.14 -0.70
N LEU A 11 -2.39 8.31 -1.67
CA LEU A 11 -2.50 8.63 -3.09
C LEU A 11 -3.49 7.68 -3.75
N THR A 12 -4.53 8.24 -4.36
CA THR A 12 -5.50 7.50 -5.17
C THR A 12 -5.19 7.78 -6.64
N PRO A 13 -4.38 6.93 -7.31
CA PRO A 13 -4.09 7.14 -8.73
C PRO A 13 -5.38 6.98 -9.54
N PRO A 14 -5.51 7.70 -10.68
CA PRO A 14 -6.62 7.48 -11.57
C PRO A 14 -6.65 6.01 -12.01
N PRO A 15 -7.85 5.43 -12.18
CA PRO A 15 -7.97 4.05 -12.61
C PRO A 15 -7.22 3.86 -13.94
N HIS A 16 -6.41 2.81 -14.02
CA HIS A 16 -5.73 2.47 -15.25
C HIS A 16 -6.73 1.90 -16.25
N GLU A 17 -6.96 2.60 -17.35
CA GLU A 17 -7.77 2.11 -18.44
C GLU A 17 -6.97 1.10 -19.27
N PHE A 18 -7.38 -0.17 -19.21
CA PHE A 18 -6.81 -1.19 -20.08
C PHE A 18 -7.26 -0.97 -21.52
N LYS A 19 -6.30 -0.88 -22.44
CA LYS A 19 -6.58 -0.73 -23.89
C LYS A 19 -7.35 -1.92 -24.48
N THR A 20 -7.26 -3.09 -23.85
CA THR A 20 -7.86 -4.34 -24.32
C THR A 20 -8.72 -4.97 -23.24
N LYS A 21 -9.80 -5.64 -23.66
CA LYS A 21 -10.65 -6.39 -22.74
C LYS A 21 -9.90 -7.64 -22.24
N PRO A 22 -9.97 -7.97 -20.94
CA PRO A 22 -9.43 -9.23 -20.42
C PRO A 22 -10.04 -10.43 -21.14
N ARG A 23 -9.24 -11.47 -21.41
CA ARG A 23 -9.72 -12.70 -22.05
C ARG A 23 -10.65 -13.54 -21.17
N CYS A 24 -10.48 -13.43 -19.85
CA CYS A 24 -11.23 -14.16 -18.82
C CYS A 24 -11.20 -13.32 -17.53
N PRO A 25 -12.22 -13.41 -16.65
CA PRO A 25 -12.16 -12.83 -15.31
C PRO A 25 -10.95 -13.34 -14.52
N SER A 26 -10.52 -12.54 -13.54
CA SER A 26 -9.42 -12.95 -12.66
C SER A 26 -9.88 -14.10 -11.77
N TRP A 27 -9.05 -15.14 -11.62
CA TRP A 27 -9.30 -16.21 -10.66
C TRP A 27 -9.51 -15.67 -9.23
N ALA A 28 -8.91 -14.52 -8.91
CA ALA A 28 -8.98 -13.89 -7.61
C ALA A 28 -10.34 -13.24 -7.30
N GLU A 29 -11.27 -13.21 -8.26
CA GLU A 29 -12.63 -12.69 -8.07
C GLU A 29 -13.50 -13.67 -7.27
N ASP A 30 -13.42 -14.97 -7.60
CA ASP A 30 -14.33 -15.99 -7.06
C ASP A 30 -13.62 -17.17 -6.35
N ALA A 31 -12.30 -17.29 -6.44
CA ALA A 31 -11.60 -18.45 -5.89
C ALA A 31 -11.68 -18.52 -4.35
N GLY A 32 -12.21 -19.64 -3.86
CA GLY A 32 -12.14 -20.05 -2.45
C GLY A 32 -10.74 -20.56 -2.09
N VAL A 33 -9.78 -19.66 -1.89
CA VAL A 33 -8.41 -20.00 -1.51
C VAL A 33 -8.35 -20.47 -0.05
N ALA A 34 -7.78 -21.65 0.18
CA ALA A 34 -7.56 -22.18 1.53
C ALA A 34 -6.64 -21.27 2.35
N ASN A 35 -7.08 -20.90 3.55
CA ASN A 35 -6.37 -20.04 4.49
C ASN A 35 -6.76 -20.44 5.93
N PRO A 36 -6.09 -19.91 6.97
CA PRO A 36 -6.38 -20.26 8.37
C PRO A 36 -7.83 -20.04 8.80
N MET A 37 -8.54 -19.10 8.15
CA MET A 37 -9.94 -18.77 8.44
C MET A 37 -10.95 -19.61 7.64
N SER A 38 -10.50 -20.45 6.69
CA SER A 38 -11.38 -21.28 5.84
C SER A 38 -12.21 -22.31 6.62
N ARG A 39 -11.87 -22.62 7.87
CA ARG A 39 -12.69 -23.47 8.76
C ARG A 39 -14.03 -22.83 9.14
N TYR A 40 -14.18 -21.51 9.00
CA TYR A 40 -15.38 -20.79 9.40
C TYR A 40 -16.28 -20.50 8.19
N PRO A 41 -17.50 -21.07 8.11
CA PRO A 41 -18.37 -20.92 6.94
C PRO A 41 -18.62 -19.47 6.52
N LYS A 42 -18.74 -18.55 7.49
CA LYS A 42 -18.99 -17.11 7.26
C LYS A 42 -17.93 -16.38 6.43
N VAL A 43 -16.69 -16.89 6.39
CA VAL A 43 -15.57 -16.24 5.67
C VAL A 43 -14.86 -17.19 4.69
N LYS A 44 -15.27 -18.46 4.63
CA LYS A 44 -14.68 -19.48 3.74
C LYS A 44 -14.85 -19.15 2.26
N ARG A 45 -15.98 -18.56 1.87
CA ARG A 45 -16.32 -18.31 0.46
C ARG A 45 -15.28 -17.44 -0.24
N HIS A 46 -14.77 -16.42 0.43
CA HIS A 46 -13.83 -15.49 -0.18
C HIS A 46 -12.91 -14.83 0.87
N ARG A 47 -11.61 -14.76 0.59
CA ARG A 47 -10.59 -14.24 1.53
C ARG A 47 -10.84 -12.79 1.99
N LYS A 48 -11.41 -11.95 1.12
CA LYS A 48 -11.79 -10.56 1.47
C LYS A 48 -12.79 -10.46 2.63
N LEU A 49 -13.52 -11.54 2.95
CA LEU A 49 -14.49 -11.53 4.04
C LEU A 49 -13.84 -11.48 5.43
N TRP A 50 -12.54 -11.77 5.54
CA TRP A 50 -11.83 -11.73 6.83
C TRP A 50 -10.55 -10.88 6.82
N THR A 51 -9.95 -10.63 5.64
CA THR A 51 -8.79 -9.72 5.55
C THR A 51 -9.21 -8.28 5.81
N PRO A 52 -8.37 -7.47 6.46
CA PRO A 52 -8.68 -6.06 6.68
C PRO A 52 -8.85 -5.31 5.35
N ALA A 53 -9.81 -4.39 5.31
CA ALA A 53 -10.03 -3.49 4.17
C ALA A 53 -9.07 -2.28 4.21
N TRP A 54 -7.81 -2.50 4.58
CA TRP A 54 -6.82 -1.45 4.66
C TRP A 54 -6.34 -1.06 3.26
N GLU A 55 -6.18 0.24 3.06
CA GLU A 55 -5.70 0.80 1.82
C GLU A 55 -4.18 0.69 1.69
N ASN A 56 -3.67 1.01 0.51
CA ASN A 56 -2.25 1.23 0.33
C ASN A 56 -1.83 2.56 0.99
N VAL A 57 -0.57 2.62 1.40
CA VAL A 57 0.07 3.84 1.91
C VAL A 57 1.24 4.18 1.00
N TRP A 58 1.46 5.47 0.80
CA TRP A 58 2.56 5.99 0.01
C TRP A 58 3.53 6.73 0.93
N CYS A 59 4.82 6.56 0.69
CA CYS A 59 5.88 7.33 1.32
C CYS A 59 6.38 8.37 0.31
N LYS A 60 6.36 9.65 0.68
CA LYS A 60 6.98 10.72 -0.08
C LYS A 60 8.24 11.18 0.64
N VAL A 61 9.33 11.28 -0.12
CA VAL A 61 10.61 11.79 0.35
C VAL A 61 10.97 13.01 -0.49
N THR A 62 11.29 14.13 0.17
CA THR A 62 11.71 15.38 -0.47
C THR A 62 13.17 15.68 -0.10
N ALA A 63 13.95 16.12 -1.09
CA ALA A 63 15.35 16.51 -0.94
C ALA A 63 15.52 18.03 -0.79
N GLU A 64 16.72 18.48 -0.41
CA GLU A 64 17.06 19.91 -0.27
C GLU A 64 16.90 20.73 -1.56
N ASP A 65 17.13 20.12 -2.73
CA ASP A 65 17.00 20.79 -4.03
C ASP A 65 15.54 20.83 -4.55
N GLY A 66 14.58 20.32 -3.75
CA GLY A 66 13.16 20.25 -4.09
C GLY A 66 12.77 19.04 -4.94
N THR A 67 13.72 18.18 -5.32
CA THR A 67 13.38 16.89 -5.94
C THR A 67 12.69 15.98 -4.92
N TRP A 68 11.83 15.09 -5.41
CA TRP A 68 11.09 14.17 -4.55
C TRP A 68 10.86 12.82 -5.20
N GLY A 69 10.73 11.79 -4.37
CA GLY A 69 10.46 10.41 -4.75
C GLY A 69 9.23 9.84 -4.04
N LEU A 70 8.63 8.80 -4.65
CA LEU A 70 7.48 8.09 -4.10
C LEU A 70 7.70 6.58 -4.05
N GLY A 71 7.33 5.97 -2.93
CA GLY A 71 7.21 4.52 -2.78
C GLY A 71 5.81 4.13 -2.31
N MET A 72 5.26 3.03 -2.82
CA MET A 72 3.97 2.50 -2.38
C MET A 72 4.16 1.20 -1.60
N THR A 73 3.43 1.04 -0.50
CA THR A 73 3.32 -0.22 0.24
C THR A 73 1.88 -0.47 0.71
N SER A 74 1.64 -1.62 1.31
CA SER A 74 0.34 -2.08 1.77
C SER A 74 0.13 -1.81 3.27
N HIS A 75 -1.06 -2.14 3.80
CA HIS A 75 -1.41 -2.11 5.22
C HIS A 75 -1.64 -0.72 5.85
N GLY A 76 -1.93 0.30 5.04
CA GLY A 76 -2.56 1.56 5.47
C GLY A 76 -1.96 2.22 6.72
N ARG A 77 -2.85 2.61 7.65
CA ARG A 77 -2.52 3.42 8.84
C ARG A 77 -1.44 2.81 9.75
N PRO A 78 -1.42 1.51 10.05
CA PRO A 78 -0.32 0.90 10.80
C PRO A 78 1.06 1.18 10.20
N VAL A 79 1.19 1.09 8.88
CA VAL A 79 2.47 1.35 8.20
C VAL A 79 2.74 2.85 8.06
N ALA A 80 1.70 3.68 7.91
CA ALA A 80 1.84 5.14 7.94
C ALA A 80 2.50 5.62 9.24
N ALA A 81 2.06 5.10 10.39
CA ALA A 81 2.66 5.42 11.68
C ALA A 81 4.14 5.00 11.77
N VAL A 82 4.52 3.84 11.20
CA VAL A 82 5.93 3.43 11.16
C VAL A 82 6.78 4.40 10.32
N ILE A 83 6.23 4.90 9.21
CA ILE A 83 6.92 5.90 8.37
C ILE A 83 7.06 7.22 9.12
N ASP A 84 5.96 7.77 9.62
CA ASP A 84 5.93 9.13 10.21
C ASP A 84 6.60 9.19 11.58
N ASP A 85 6.34 8.20 12.44
CA ASP A 85 6.70 8.26 13.85
C ASP A 85 8.05 7.61 14.15
N HIS A 86 8.53 6.71 13.29
CA HIS A 86 9.75 5.93 13.55
C HIS A 86 10.84 6.13 12.50
N LEU A 87 10.58 5.81 11.24
CA LEU A 87 11.62 5.81 10.20
C LEU A 87 11.96 7.21 9.71
N GLY A 88 10.95 8.06 9.48
CA GLY A 88 11.11 9.43 8.99
C GLY A 88 12.08 10.25 9.82
N PRO A 89 11.89 10.38 11.15
CA PRO A 89 12.77 11.14 12.02
C PRO A 89 14.23 10.68 12.03
N GLN A 90 14.50 9.42 11.69
CA GLN A 90 15.86 8.85 11.67
C GLN A 90 16.61 9.15 10.38
N LEU A 91 15.90 9.51 9.30
CA LEU A 91 16.46 9.69 7.96
C LEU A 91 16.48 11.16 7.51
N ILE A 92 15.72 12.03 8.17
CA ILE A 92 15.77 13.48 7.89
C ILE A 92 17.19 14.00 8.20
N GLY A 93 17.80 14.67 7.23
CA GLY A 93 19.16 15.21 7.31
C GLY A 93 20.27 14.28 6.81
N GLU A 94 19.95 13.01 6.52
CA GLU A 94 20.87 12.05 5.90
C GLU A 94 21.04 12.31 4.40
N ASP A 95 22.16 11.83 3.84
CA ASP A 95 22.44 11.91 2.40
C ASP A 95 21.65 10.85 1.60
N LEU A 96 21.19 11.25 0.42
CA LEU A 96 20.57 10.39 -0.59
C LEU A 96 21.55 9.42 -1.26
#